data_AF-A0A0G0EZF6-F1
#
_entry.id   AF-A0A0G0EZF6-F1
#
_cell.length_a   1.000
_cell.length_b   1.000
_cell.length_c   1.000
_cell.angle_alpha   90.00
_cell.angle_beta   90.00
_cell.angle_gamma   90.00
#
_symmetry.space_group_name_H-M   'P 1'
#
loop_
_entity.id
_entity.type
_entity.pdbx_description
1 polymer ?
#
loop_
_entity_poly.entity_id
_entity_poly.type
_entity_poly.pdbx_seq_one_letter_code
_entity_poly.pdbx_strand_id
1 'polypeptide(L)' 'MDITERQKAILMAIIKEFMGDAEEVGSLSLVEKYHLGVSSATIRNEMV' A
#
# COMPACT_ATOMS: atom_id res chain seq x y z
N MET A 1 -12.81 0.93 -15.22
CA MET A 1 -12.24 2.11 -14.54
C MET A 1 -10.80 1.77 -14.25
N ASP A 2 -9.86 2.54 -14.77
CA ASP A 2 -8.44 2.28 -14.54
C ASP A 2 -8.02 2.83 -13.17
N ILE A 3 -7.17 2.09 -12.48
CA ILE A 3 -6.57 2.53 -11.22
C ILE A 3 -5.50 3.59 -11.47
N THR A 4 -5.40 4.56 -10.56
CA THR A 4 -4.38 5.61 -10.62
C THR A 4 -2.98 5.04 -10.43
N GLU A 5 -1.95 5.78 -10.85
CA GLU A 5 -0.55 5.37 -10.63
C GLU A 5 -0.20 5.18 -9.14
N ARG A 6 -0.83 5.96 -8.26
CA ARG A 6 -0.64 5.80 -6.81
C ARG A 6 -1.29 4.53 -6.29
N GLN A 7 -2.52 4.23 -6.73
CA GLN A 7 -3.17 2.96 -6.39
C GLN A 7 -2.38 1.76 -6.92
N LYS A 8 -1.78 1.85 -8.11
CA LYS A 8 -0.85 0.82 -8.63
C LYS A 8 0.37 0.65 -7.72
N ALA A 9 0.98 1.75 -7.28
CA ALA A 9 2.13 1.71 -6.39
C ALA A 9 1.79 1.10 -5.02
N ILE A 10 0.64 1.48 -4.44
CA ILE A 10 0.14 0.90 -3.18
C ILE A 10 -0.12 -0.59 -3.33
N LEU A 11 -0.82 -1.00 -4.41
CA LEU A 11 -1.12 -2.41 -4.68
C LEU A 11 0.16 -3.24 -4.83
N MET A 12 1.16 -2.71 -5.56
CA MET A 12 2.45 -3.37 -5.71
C MET A 12 3.18 -3.53 -4.38
N ALA A 13 3.12 -2.53 -3.50
CA ALA A 13 3.71 -2.61 -2.16
C ALA A 13 2.99 -3.65 -1.28
N ILE A 14 1.65 -3.72 -1.35
CA ILE A 14 0.87 -4.75 -0.64
C ILE A 14 1.25 -6.15 -1.10
N ILE A 15 1.30 -6.38 -2.41
CA ILE A 15 1.67 -7.69 -2.97
C ILE A 15 3.07 -8.10 -2.53
N LYS A 16 4.05 -7.17 -2.54
CA LYS A 16 5.41 -7.44 -2.10
C LYS A 16 5.49 -7.81 -0.62
N GLU A 17 4.80 -7.09 0.25
CA GLU A 17 4.76 -7.41 1.68
C GLU A 17 4.12 -8.78 1.90
N PHE A 18 2.91 -8.99 1.36
CA PHE A 18 2.19 -10.24 1.55
C PHE A 18 2.96 -11.45 1.02
N MET A 19 3.68 -11.33 -0.10
CA MET A 19 4.51 -12.43 -0.61
C MET A 19 5.74 -12.73 0.26
N GLY A 20 6.18 -11.81 1.11
CA GLY A 20 7.35 -11.97 1.97
C GLY A 20 7.08 -12.81 3.21
N ASP A 21 5.94 -12.58 3.88
CA ASP A 21 5.61 -13.17 5.19
C ASP A 21 4.23 -13.86 5.24
N ALA A 22 3.40 -13.67 4.22
CA ALA A 22 2.01 -14.12 4.18
C ALA A 22 1.16 -13.58 5.35
N GLU A 23 1.50 -12.40 5.87
CA GLU A 23 0.78 -11.71 6.94
C GLU A 23 -0.08 -10.55 6.42
N GLU A 24 -0.97 -10.05 7.28
CA GLU A 24 -1.82 -8.91 6.95
C GLU A 24 -1.01 -7.63 6.73
N VAL A 25 -1.30 -6.90 5.64
CA VAL A 25 -0.56 -5.68 5.28
C VAL A 25 -1.33 -4.44 5.73
N GLY A 26 -0.82 -3.79 6.77
CA GLY A 26 -1.37 -2.56 7.31
C GLY A 26 -0.92 -1.29 6.57
N SER A 27 -1.78 -0.28 6.52
CA SER A 27 -1.43 1.01 5.89
C SER A 27 -0.28 1.75 6.59
N LEU A 28 -0.04 1.50 7.88
CA LEU A 28 1.08 2.09 8.61
C LEU A 28 2.43 1.47 8.18
N SER A 29 2.49 0.15 8.06
CA SER A 29 3.72 -0.54 7.63
C SER A 29 4.13 -0.13 6.22
N LEU A 30 3.16 0.13 5.33
CA LEU A 30 3.41 0.64 3.99
C LEU A 30 4.04 2.04 3.98
N VAL A 31 3.62 2.94 4.87
CA VAL A 31 4.23 4.28 5.01
C VAL A 31 5.69 4.15 5.47
N GLU A 32 5.94 3.30 6.45
CA GLU A 32 7.26 3.11 7.05
C GLU A 32 8.26 2.45 6.10
N LYS A 33 7.81 1.51 5.26
CA LYS A 33 8.67 0.71 4.37
C LYS A 33 8.83 1.26 2.95
N TYR A 34 7.82 1.92 2.37
CA TYR A 34 7.77 2.22 0.93
C TYR A 34 7.82 3.71 0.56
N HIS A 35 7.90 4.63 1.52
CA HIS A 35 8.03 6.09 1.28
C HIS A 35 7.09 6.65 0.20
N LEU A 36 5.82 6.24 0.23
CA LEU A 36 4.82 6.52 -0.82
C LEU A 36 4.39 7.99 -0.93
N GLY A 37 4.99 8.90 -0.15
CA GLY A 37 4.71 10.34 -0.19
C GLY A 37 3.33 10.75 0.32
N VAL A 38 2.60 9.84 0.98
CA VAL A 38 1.24 10.06 1.48
C VAL A 38 1.07 9.53 2.89
N SER A 39 0.03 10.01 3.57
CA SER A 39 -0.28 9.59 4.94
C SER A 39 -0.86 8.18 4.99
N SER A 40 -0.76 7.53 6.17
CA SER A 40 -1.40 6.24 6.41
C SER A 40 -2.92 6.30 6.18
N ALA A 41 -3.57 7.42 6.50
CA ALA A 41 -5.00 7.63 6.24
C ALA A 41 -5.34 7.67 4.74
N THR A 42 -4.48 8.31 3.95
CA THR A 42 -4.61 8.33 2.48
C THR A 42 -4.49 6.92 1.90
N ILE A 43 -3.53 6.12 2.38
CA ILE A 43 -3.37 4.73 1.92
C ILE A 43 -4.61 3.90 2.26
N ARG A 44 -5.15 4.00 3.48
CA ARG A 44 -6.40 3.29 3.83
C ARG A 44 -7.54 3.63 2.88
N ASN A 45 -7.71 4.91 2.56
CA ASN A 45 -8.76 5.35 1.64
C ASN A 45 -8.59 4.78 0.23
N GLU A 46 -7.36 4.46 -0.19
CA GLU A 46 -7.08 3.86 -1.50
C GLU A 46 -7.13 2.33 -1.52
N MET A 47 -7.13 1.69 -0.34
CA MET A 47 -7.31 0.25 -0.20
C MET A 47 -8.79 -0.18 -0.18
N VAL A 48 -9.72 0.79 -0.16
CA VAL A 48 -11.18 0.58 -0.25
C VAL A 48 -11.61 0.60 -1.70
#